data_AF-A0A1X2G9V7-F1
#
_entry.id   AF-A0A1X2G9V7-F1
#
_cell.length_a   1.000
_cell.length_b   1.000
_cell.length_c   1.000
_cell.angle_alpha   90.00
_cell.angle_beta   90.00
_cell.angle_gamma   90.00
#
_symmetry.space_group_name_H-M   'P 1'
#
loop_
_entity.id
_entity.type
_entity.pdbx_description
1 polymer ?
#
loop_
_entity_poly.entity_id
_entity_poly.type
_entity_poly.pdbx_seq_one_letter_code
_entity_poly.pdbx_strand_id
1 'polypeptide(L)'
;MTWSFPAAPFKQWRVTETKKTTLSLYRYLLRTANQYKVPEHQWFLRTMIKERFRFHQYNTSPKSILQLLSDANKSRQALDAGLQGNQRIMQHIDNLAQGRTGVLAQVIQKLQAIDHPTTRSMMATDIRSMAARKRHPQRCYRMFLPPHLWPAAGVTGPLPISRRAYAQAERSIKLEKQERRKQRRIRMASKLKAYQTMRTFRSSSGFYVRVIRGWRVPTSTAMAIKKRVKKNEQRLAEYRDLLENLQMLRSEQSFYETLGMPKEMDGYIHNHQEAVQSSFAKYMAAMKRTNPKRKKD
;
A
#
# COMPACT_ATOMS: atom_id res chain seq x y z
N MET A 1 -50.78 12.60 -1.07
CA MET A 1 -50.29 13.12 0.23
C MET A 1 -49.21 12.19 0.77
N THR A 2 -47.94 12.51 0.54
CA THR A 2 -46.80 11.74 1.08
C THR A 2 -46.41 12.33 2.43
N TRP A 3 -46.63 11.56 3.50
CA TRP A 3 -46.16 11.89 4.85
C TRP A 3 -44.65 11.72 4.90
N SER A 4 -43.90 12.78 4.61
CA SER A 4 -42.46 12.82 4.88
C SER A 4 -42.26 13.10 6.37
N PHE A 5 -42.09 12.05 7.18
CA PHE A 5 -41.64 12.21 8.56
C PHE A 5 -40.25 12.87 8.56
N PRO A 6 -40.01 13.89 9.42
CA PRO A 6 -38.68 14.47 9.57
C PRO A 6 -37.76 13.46 10.26
N ALA A 7 -37.12 12.61 9.49
CA ALA A 7 -36.15 11.61 9.97
C ALA A 7 -34.80 12.22 10.39
N ALA A 8 -34.58 13.51 10.11
CA ALA A 8 -33.33 14.22 10.37
C ALA A 8 -32.98 14.42 11.86
N PRO A 9 -33.88 14.92 12.74
CA PRO A 9 -33.53 15.21 14.14
C PRO A 9 -33.16 13.96 14.95
N PHE A 10 -33.87 12.84 14.76
CA PHE A 10 -33.59 11.59 15.51
C PHE A 10 -32.22 10.99 15.19
N LYS A 11 -31.80 11.04 13.92
CA LYS A 11 -30.48 10.54 13.51
C LYS A 11 -29.36 11.40 14.08
N GLN A 12 -29.52 12.72 14.08
CA GLN A 12 -28.52 13.64 14.65
C GLN A 12 -28.40 13.47 16.17
N TRP A 13 -29.52 13.35 16.89
CA TRP A 13 -29.53 13.14 18.34
C TRP A 13 -28.81 11.84 18.75
N ARG A 14 -29.05 10.73 18.07
CA ARG A 14 -28.33 9.46 18.35
C ARG A 14 -26.82 9.59 18.11
N VAL A 15 -26.42 10.34 17.09
CA VAL A 15 -24.99 10.58 16.80
C VAL A 15 -24.36 11.45 17.89
N THR A 16 -25.06 12.47 18.39
CA THR A 16 -24.52 13.34 19.45
C THR A 16 -24.42 12.59 20.78
N GLU A 17 -25.41 11.76 21.13
CA GLU A 17 -25.40 10.95 22.34
C GLU A 17 -24.32 9.85 22.30
N THR A 18 -24.21 9.12 21.19
CA THR A 18 -23.13 8.12 21.01
C THR A 18 -21.75 8.77 21.05
N LYS A 19 -21.59 9.98 20.50
CA LYS A 19 -20.34 10.73 20.61
C LYS A 19 -20.05 11.14 22.06
N LYS A 20 -21.05 11.60 22.81
CA LYS A 20 -20.90 11.98 24.24
C LYS A 20 -20.49 10.77 25.08
N THR A 21 -21.16 9.63 24.92
CA THR A 21 -20.83 8.38 25.64
C THR A 21 -19.44 7.88 25.28
N THR A 22 -19.09 7.86 23.98
CA THR A 22 -17.75 7.47 23.50
C THR A 22 -16.65 8.35 24.10
N LEU A 23 -16.84 9.68 24.10
CA LEU A 23 -15.86 10.62 24.65
C LEU A 23 -15.74 10.51 26.18
N SER A 24 -16.84 10.30 26.89
CA SER A 24 -16.85 10.08 28.33
C SER A 24 -16.04 8.83 28.69
N LEU A 25 -16.33 7.71 28.00
CA LEU A 25 -15.66 6.44 28.20
C LEU A 25 -14.17 6.52 27.84
N TYR A 26 -13.83 7.15 26.72
CA TYR A 26 -12.44 7.41 26.33
C TYR A 26 -11.67 8.19 27.41
N ARG A 27 -12.25 9.28 27.93
CA ARG A 27 -11.64 10.10 28.99
C ARG A 27 -11.48 9.30 30.29
N TYR A 28 -12.48 8.52 30.66
CA TYR A 28 -12.43 7.65 31.83
C TYR A 28 -11.27 6.66 31.72
N LEU A 29 -11.24 5.86 30.65
CA LEU A 29 -10.19 4.85 30.45
C LEU A 29 -8.78 5.47 30.49
N LEU A 30 -8.60 6.66 29.91
CA LEU A 30 -7.31 7.36 29.98
C LEU A 30 -6.95 7.83 31.39
N ARG A 31 -7.92 8.26 32.20
CA ARG A 31 -7.69 8.62 33.60
C ARG A 31 -7.34 7.40 34.42
N THR A 32 -8.10 6.32 34.29
CA THR A 32 -7.86 5.03 34.96
C THR A 32 -6.48 4.47 34.59
N ALA A 33 -6.09 4.53 33.31
CA ALA A 33 -4.76 4.09 32.86
C ALA A 33 -3.61 4.87 33.53
N ASN A 34 -3.81 6.14 33.90
CA ASN A 34 -2.79 6.94 34.61
C ASN A 34 -2.68 6.58 36.10
N GLN A 35 -3.67 5.89 36.69
CA GLN A 35 -3.67 5.52 38.10
C GLN A 35 -2.78 4.30 38.40
N TYR A 36 -2.35 3.56 37.37
CA TYR A 36 -1.44 2.43 37.52
C TYR A 36 -0.05 2.91 37.95
N LYS A 37 0.57 2.26 38.94
CA LYS A 37 1.88 2.67 39.49
C LYS A 37 3.04 2.45 38.50
N VAL A 38 2.97 1.38 37.71
CA VAL A 38 4.07 0.97 36.82
C VAL A 38 4.04 1.79 35.52
N PRO A 39 5.14 2.47 35.14
CA PRO A 39 5.17 3.34 33.98
C PRO A 39 4.96 2.58 32.66
N GLU A 40 5.43 1.32 32.55
CA GLU A 40 5.20 0.52 31.35
C GLU A 40 3.71 0.21 31.16
N HIS A 41 2.98 -0.04 32.25
CA HIS A 41 1.53 -0.28 32.21
C HIS A 41 0.80 0.98 31.76
N GLN A 42 1.13 2.14 32.35
CA GLN A 42 0.54 3.42 31.96
C GLN A 42 0.78 3.71 30.47
N TRP A 43 2.02 3.56 30.00
CA TRP A 43 2.38 3.78 28.61
C TRP A 43 1.59 2.84 27.69
N PHE A 44 1.59 1.53 27.99
CA PHE A 44 0.92 0.53 27.18
C PHE A 44 -0.58 0.82 27.07
N LEU A 45 -1.26 0.97 28.20
CA LEU A 45 -2.69 1.20 28.26
C LEU A 45 -3.08 2.47 27.51
N ARG A 46 -2.43 3.61 27.79
CA ARG A 46 -2.73 4.87 27.10
C ARG A 46 -2.54 4.77 25.60
N THR A 47 -1.46 4.12 25.16
CA THR A 47 -1.12 4.01 23.75
C THR A 47 -2.12 3.10 23.03
N MET A 48 -2.48 1.97 23.62
CA MET A 48 -3.45 1.04 23.06
C MET A 48 -4.88 1.59 23.07
N ILE A 49 -5.31 2.29 24.14
CA ILE A 49 -6.60 2.98 24.19
C ILE A 49 -6.70 4.00 23.04
N LYS A 50 -5.70 4.88 22.91
CA LYS A 50 -5.66 5.87 21.83
C LYS A 50 -5.69 5.21 20.45
N GLU A 51 -4.94 4.14 20.25
CA GLU A 51 -4.90 3.40 18.99
C GLU A 51 -6.27 2.85 18.62
N ARG A 52 -6.92 2.16 19.56
CA ARG A 52 -8.20 1.47 19.31
C ARG A 52 -9.32 2.45 18.98
N PHE A 53 -9.46 3.51 19.78
CA PHE A 53 -10.45 4.55 19.51
C PHE A 53 -10.21 5.23 18.16
N ARG A 54 -8.95 5.55 17.84
CA ARG A 54 -8.60 6.15 16.55
C ARG A 54 -8.80 5.19 15.38
N PHE A 55 -8.51 3.90 15.54
CA PHE A 55 -8.67 2.90 14.49
C PHE A 55 -10.15 2.79 14.07
N HIS A 56 -11.07 2.89 15.03
CA HIS A 56 -12.52 2.81 14.81
C HIS A 56 -13.22 4.16 14.62
N GLN A 57 -12.49 5.27 14.53
CA GLN A 57 -13.04 6.62 14.34
C GLN A 57 -14.00 6.75 13.14
N TYR A 58 -13.71 6.04 12.05
CA TYR A 58 -14.48 6.10 10.81
C TYR A 58 -15.58 5.04 10.72
N ASN A 59 -15.88 4.36 11.82
CA ASN A 59 -16.94 3.36 11.84
C ASN A 59 -18.31 4.06 11.87
N THR A 60 -19.14 3.77 10.88
CA THR A 60 -20.48 4.37 10.73
C THR A 60 -21.60 3.39 11.06
N SER A 61 -21.30 2.11 11.25
CA SER A 61 -22.32 1.08 11.50
C SER A 61 -22.81 1.13 12.95
N PRO A 62 -24.11 1.36 13.20
CA PRO A 62 -24.65 1.44 14.57
C PRO A 62 -24.42 0.17 15.38
N LYS A 63 -24.66 -1.00 14.78
CA LYS A 63 -24.42 -2.31 15.43
C LYS A 63 -22.96 -2.46 15.85
N SER A 64 -22.03 -2.08 14.98
CA SER A 64 -20.61 -2.15 15.27
C SER A 64 -20.19 -1.15 16.35
N ILE A 65 -20.73 0.06 16.35
CA ILE A 65 -20.48 1.07 17.39
C ILE A 65 -20.97 0.57 18.76
N LEU A 66 -22.18 0.01 18.83
CA LEU A 66 -22.73 -0.54 20.08
C LEU A 66 -21.86 -1.68 20.62
N GLN A 67 -21.41 -2.58 19.75
CA GLN A 67 -20.48 -3.65 20.14
C GLN A 67 -19.16 -3.08 20.68
N LEU A 68 -18.58 -2.09 20.00
CA LEU A 68 -17.34 -1.44 20.45
C LEU A 68 -17.51 -0.73 21.80
N LEU A 69 -18.66 -0.09 22.04
CA LEU A 69 -18.97 0.52 23.34
C LEU A 69 -19.13 -0.52 24.45
N SER A 70 -19.80 -1.65 24.16
CA SER A 70 -19.88 -2.79 25.06
C SER A 70 -18.48 -3.33 25.41
N ASP A 71 -17.63 -3.56 24.42
CA ASP A 71 -16.27 -4.06 24.62
C ASP A 71 -15.41 -3.07 25.40
N ALA A 72 -15.59 -1.77 25.17
CA ALA A 72 -14.91 -0.73 25.94
C ALA A 72 -15.40 -0.65 27.40
N ASN A 73 -16.68 -0.91 27.67
CA ASN A 73 -17.21 -1.04 29.04
C ASN A 73 -16.67 -2.28 29.76
N LYS A 74 -16.54 -3.42 29.08
CA LYS A 74 -15.85 -4.61 29.64
C LYS A 74 -14.40 -4.29 29.98
N SER A 75 -13.73 -3.54 29.11
CA SER A 75 -12.35 -3.11 29.33
C SER A 75 -12.24 -2.17 30.53
N ARG A 76 -13.21 -1.27 30.70
CA ARG A 76 -13.34 -0.41 31.89
C ARG A 76 -13.43 -1.25 33.17
N GLN A 77 -14.37 -2.20 33.22
CA GLN A 77 -14.55 -3.07 34.38
C GLN A 77 -13.28 -3.85 34.72
N ALA A 78 -12.57 -4.37 33.70
CA ALA A 78 -11.31 -5.05 33.90
C ALA A 78 -10.23 -4.12 34.50
N LEU A 79 -10.10 -2.89 34.00
CA LEU A 79 -9.14 -1.92 34.56
C LEU A 79 -9.49 -1.54 36.01
N ASP A 80 -10.77 -1.29 36.30
CA ASP A 80 -11.24 -0.97 37.65
C ASP A 80 -10.92 -2.13 38.62
N ALA A 81 -11.18 -3.37 38.21
CA ALA A 81 -10.83 -4.57 39.00
C ALA A 81 -9.32 -4.74 39.18
N GLY A 82 -8.52 -4.39 38.17
CA GLY A 82 -7.06 -4.38 38.27
C GLY A 82 -6.56 -3.39 39.34
N LEU A 83 -7.15 -2.18 39.39
CA LEU A 83 -6.84 -1.18 40.40
C LEU A 83 -7.29 -1.58 41.81
N GLN A 84 -8.38 -2.35 41.92
CA GLN A 84 -8.84 -2.95 43.18
C GLN A 84 -7.95 -4.10 43.68
N GLY A 85 -6.87 -4.43 42.98
CA GLY A 85 -5.89 -5.43 43.40
C GLY A 85 -6.11 -6.83 42.83
N ASN A 86 -6.94 -6.99 41.79
CA ASN A 86 -7.10 -8.29 41.11
C ASN A 86 -5.79 -8.70 40.41
N GLN A 87 -5.05 -9.62 41.03
CA GLN A 87 -3.74 -10.08 40.57
C GLN A 87 -3.78 -10.69 39.17
N ARG A 88 -4.83 -11.43 38.81
CA ARG A 88 -4.93 -12.07 37.49
C ARG A 88 -4.97 -11.04 36.37
N ILE A 89 -5.74 -9.97 36.56
CA ILE A 89 -5.84 -8.88 35.59
C ILE A 89 -4.53 -8.09 35.54
N MET A 90 -3.93 -7.81 36.71
CA MET A 90 -2.64 -7.13 36.78
C MET A 90 -1.54 -7.90 36.04
N GLN A 91 -1.43 -9.22 36.26
CA GLN A 91 -0.49 -10.09 35.54
C GLN A 91 -0.78 -10.11 34.04
N HIS A 92 -2.06 -10.12 33.65
CA HIS A 92 -2.42 -10.05 32.23
C HIS A 92 -1.97 -8.73 31.58
N ILE A 93 -2.20 -7.59 32.25
CA ILE A 93 -1.73 -6.27 31.79
C ILE A 93 -0.21 -6.24 31.73
N ASP A 94 0.48 -6.79 32.72
CA ASP A 94 1.93 -6.88 32.75
C ASP A 94 2.47 -7.70 31.57
N ASN A 95 1.90 -8.88 31.32
CA ASN A 95 2.26 -9.73 30.19
C ASN A 95 2.02 -9.03 28.83
N LEU A 96 0.99 -8.20 28.72
CA LEU A 96 0.73 -7.41 27.53
C LEU A 96 1.75 -6.25 27.39
N ALA A 97 2.02 -5.52 28.47
CA ALA A 97 2.93 -4.37 28.48
C ALA A 97 4.40 -4.76 28.25
N GLN A 98 4.79 -5.94 28.72
CA GLN A 98 6.09 -6.55 28.46
C GLN A 98 6.18 -7.22 27.08
N GLY A 99 5.09 -7.23 26.31
CA GLY A 99 5.06 -7.82 24.98
C GLY A 99 5.26 -9.33 24.97
N ARG A 100 4.96 -10.02 26.07
CA ARG A 100 4.95 -11.50 26.13
C ARG A 100 3.73 -12.07 25.41
N THR A 101 2.61 -11.35 25.43
CA THR A 101 1.35 -11.73 24.77
C THR A 101 0.77 -10.60 23.93
N GLY A 102 -0.24 -10.92 23.12
CA GLY A 102 -1.05 -9.93 22.38
C GLY A 102 -0.34 -9.29 21.18
N VAL A 103 -0.72 -8.05 20.88
CA VAL A 103 -0.26 -7.33 19.68
C VAL A 103 1.23 -7.00 19.74
N LEU A 104 1.74 -6.63 20.92
CA LEU A 104 3.16 -6.29 21.09
C LEU A 104 4.06 -7.50 20.88
N ALA A 105 3.67 -8.69 21.32
CA ALA A 105 4.41 -9.93 21.04
C ALA A 105 4.55 -10.16 19.52
N GLN A 106 3.46 -10.00 18.76
CA GLN A 106 3.49 -10.12 17.30
C GLN A 106 4.37 -9.04 16.65
N VAL A 107 4.39 -7.83 17.19
CA VAL A 107 5.27 -6.75 16.71
C VAL A 107 6.74 -7.10 16.96
N ILE A 108 7.08 -7.57 18.17
CA ILE A 108 8.43 -7.98 18.54
C ILE A 108 8.92 -9.08 17.61
N GLN A 109 8.11 -10.13 17.40
CA GLN A 109 8.43 -11.22 16.48
C GLN A 109 8.68 -10.73 15.05
N LYS A 110 7.84 -9.81 14.55
CA LYS A 110 8.02 -9.19 13.22
C LYS A 110 9.29 -8.36 13.12
N LEU A 111 9.71 -7.69 14.20
CA LEU A 111 10.94 -6.91 14.24
C LEU A 111 12.17 -7.81 14.28
N GLN A 112 12.13 -8.89 15.06
CA GLN A 112 13.20 -9.89 15.12
C GLN A 112 13.45 -10.53 13.75
N ALA A 113 12.40 -10.77 12.96
CA ALA A 113 12.50 -11.32 11.61
C ALA A 113 13.18 -10.39 10.57
N ILE A 114 13.47 -9.13 10.93
CA ILE A 114 14.18 -8.19 10.04
C ILE A 114 15.67 -8.30 10.29
N ASP A 115 16.45 -8.79 9.32
CA ASP A 115 17.91 -8.96 9.46
C ASP A 115 18.66 -7.65 9.71
N HIS A 116 18.27 -6.58 9.02
CA HIS A 116 19.04 -5.34 8.99
C HIS A 116 18.70 -4.44 10.20
N PRO A 117 19.70 -4.05 11.03
CA PRO A 117 19.45 -3.31 12.28
C PRO A 117 18.80 -1.94 12.05
N THR A 118 19.31 -1.13 11.12
CA THR A 118 18.69 0.16 10.79
C THR A 118 17.25 0.04 10.27
N THR A 119 16.96 -0.97 9.45
CA THR A 119 15.59 -1.22 8.96
C THR A 119 14.67 -1.62 10.12
N ARG A 120 15.17 -2.44 11.04
CA ARG A 120 14.48 -2.85 12.27
C ARG A 120 14.17 -1.64 13.15
N SER A 121 15.15 -0.78 13.45
CA SER A 121 14.96 0.47 14.20
C SER A 121 13.97 1.41 13.51
N MET A 122 14.01 1.51 12.18
CA MET A 122 13.02 2.29 11.43
C MET A 122 11.60 1.72 11.56
N MET A 123 11.42 0.41 11.52
CA MET A 123 10.11 -0.22 11.68
C MET A 123 9.58 -0.10 13.11
N ALA A 124 10.46 -0.09 14.10
CA ALA A 124 10.13 0.15 15.50
C ALA A 124 9.67 1.60 15.79
N THR A 125 9.83 2.55 14.84
CA THR A 125 9.29 3.91 14.99
C THR A 125 7.77 3.99 14.93
N ASP A 126 7.11 2.99 14.34
CA ASP A 126 5.66 2.93 14.28
C ASP A 126 5.20 1.48 14.41
N ILE A 127 4.76 1.08 15.61
CA ILE A 127 4.32 -0.30 15.91
C ILE A 127 2.87 -0.59 15.49
N ARG A 128 2.16 0.40 14.94
CA ARG A 128 0.77 0.26 14.50
C ARG A 128 0.61 -0.79 13.41
N SER A 129 -0.60 -1.35 13.31
CA SER A 129 -0.99 -2.21 12.20
C SER A 129 -0.88 -1.46 10.86
N MET A 130 -0.62 -2.18 9.76
CA MET A 130 -0.55 -1.57 8.43
C MET A 130 -1.86 -0.88 8.03
N ALA A 131 -3.01 -1.43 8.45
CA ALA A 131 -4.31 -0.81 8.24
C ALA A 131 -4.43 0.54 8.97
N ALA A 132 -3.98 0.62 10.23
CA ALA A 132 -3.97 1.85 10.99
C ALA A 132 -3.04 2.91 10.37
N ARG A 133 -1.86 2.50 9.86
CA ARG A 133 -0.94 3.41 9.16
C ARG A 133 -1.53 3.98 7.88
N LYS A 134 -2.26 3.16 7.11
CA LYS A 134 -2.96 3.62 5.90
C LYS A 134 -4.06 4.63 6.20
N ARG A 135 -4.87 4.39 7.25
CA ARG A 135 -5.93 5.32 7.68
C ARG A 135 -5.37 6.63 8.25
N HIS A 136 -4.26 6.53 9.00
CA HIS A 136 -3.67 7.65 9.73
C HIS A 136 -2.18 7.80 9.39
N PRO A 137 -1.84 8.34 8.21
CA PRO A 137 -0.46 8.39 7.70
C PRO A 137 0.43 9.44 8.38
N GLN A 138 -0.17 10.39 9.09
CA GLN A 138 0.57 11.49 9.72
C GLN A 138 1.50 10.99 10.85
N ARG A 139 2.63 11.67 11.03
CA ARG A 139 3.67 11.28 11.98
C ARG A 139 3.25 11.41 13.45
N CYS A 140 2.41 12.39 13.77
CA CYS A 140 1.87 12.61 15.12
C CYS A 140 1.08 11.40 15.66
N TYR A 141 0.65 10.51 14.76
CA TYR A 141 -0.11 9.32 15.11
C TYR A 141 0.72 8.06 15.31
N ARG A 142 2.03 8.12 15.04
CA ARG A 142 2.95 6.98 15.21
C ARG A 142 2.98 6.53 16.67
N MET A 143 3.10 5.22 16.86
CA MET A 143 3.35 4.63 18.16
C MET A 143 4.77 4.10 18.17
N PHE A 144 5.65 4.69 18.97
CA PHE A 144 7.03 4.24 19.08
C PHE A 144 7.11 2.98 19.95
N LEU A 145 8.01 2.06 19.64
CA LEU A 145 8.32 0.97 20.56
C LEU A 145 9.03 1.54 21.80
N PRO A 146 8.57 1.22 23.02
CA PRO A 146 9.14 1.78 24.24
C PRO A 146 10.53 1.17 24.53
N PRO A 147 11.43 1.90 25.21
CA PRO A 147 12.82 1.47 25.39
C PRO A 147 13.01 0.12 26.06
N HIS A 148 12.17 -0.23 27.04
CA HIS A 148 12.26 -1.51 27.75
C HIS A 148 12.01 -2.72 26.84
N LEU A 149 11.35 -2.54 25.69
CA LEU A 149 11.12 -3.59 24.70
C LEU A 149 12.16 -3.63 23.59
N TRP A 150 13.13 -2.70 23.55
CA TRP A 150 14.16 -2.68 22.51
C TRP A 150 15.05 -3.93 22.53
N PRO A 151 15.53 -4.44 23.69
CA PRO A 151 16.34 -5.65 23.74
C PRO A 151 15.57 -6.86 23.22
N ALA A 152 14.32 -7.03 23.66
CA ALA A 152 13.44 -8.11 23.20
C ALA A 152 13.21 -8.04 21.68
N ALA A 153 13.06 -6.84 21.12
CA ALA A 153 12.90 -6.65 19.67
C ALA A 153 14.22 -6.71 18.88
N GLY A 154 15.39 -6.82 19.53
CA GLY A 154 16.70 -6.77 18.89
C GLY A 154 17.05 -5.39 18.31
N VAL A 155 16.51 -4.31 18.87
CA VAL A 155 16.80 -2.93 18.45
C VAL A 155 18.05 -2.45 19.17
N THR A 156 19.16 -2.29 18.45
CA THR A 156 20.49 -2.03 19.02
C THR A 156 20.85 -0.54 19.17
N GLY A 157 19.89 0.37 19.04
CA GLY A 157 20.16 1.81 19.15
C GLY A 157 18.89 2.67 19.17
N PRO A 158 19.04 3.99 19.34
CA PRO A 158 17.91 4.90 19.45
C PRO A 158 17.06 4.87 18.18
N LEU A 159 15.74 4.95 18.36
CA LEU A 159 14.81 5.04 17.25
C LEU A 159 15.00 6.36 16.47
N PRO A 160 14.96 6.36 15.13
CA PRO A 160 15.04 7.58 14.34
C PRO A 160 13.72 8.36 14.39
N ILE A 161 13.47 9.01 15.53
CA ILE A 161 12.23 9.74 15.83
C ILE A 161 12.13 11.01 14.97
N SER A 162 13.24 11.74 14.81
CA SER A 162 13.25 13.00 14.06
C SER A 162 13.14 12.78 12.55
N ARG A 163 12.60 13.78 11.83
CA ARG A 163 12.52 13.74 10.35
C ARG A 163 13.89 13.57 9.70
N ARG A 164 14.89 14.26 10.25
CA ARG A 164 16.27 14.22 9.76
C ARG A 164 16.89 12.84 10.00
N ALA A 165 16.78 12.29 11.22
CA ALA A 165 17.31 10.96 11.55
C ALA A 165 16.67 9.86 10.69
N TYR A 166 15.35 9.92 10.48
CA TYR A 166 14.65 8.96 9.63
C TYR A 166 15.11 9.03 8.17
N ALA A 167 15.27 10.24 7.62
CA ALA A 167 15.78 10.43 6.26
C ALA A 167 17.24 9.95 6.11
N GLN A 168 18.08 10.15 7.13
CA GLN A 168 19.45 9.64 7.16
C GLN A 168 19.47 8.11 7.17
N ALA A 169 18.65 7.47 8.01
CA ALA A 169 18.50 6.02 8.07
C ALA A 169 18.00 5.44 6.72
N GLU A 170 17.06 6.10 6.05
CA GLU A 170 16.65 5.69 4.70
C GLU A 170 17.78 5.79 3.68
N ARG A 171 18.58 6.87 3.76
CA ARG A 171 19.71 7.09 2.85
C ARG A 171 20.79 6.03 3.06
N SER A 172 21.15 5.70 4.32
CA SER A 172 22.15 4.67 4.59
C SER A 172 21.71 3.30 4.06
N ILE A 173 20.46 2.90 4.28
CA ILE A 173 19.91 1.65 3.72
C ILE A 173 19.95 1.65 2.18
N LYS A 174 19.62 2.79 1.54
CA LYS A 174 19.67 2.92 0.08
C LYS A 174 21.09 2.81 -0.45
N LEU A 175 22.05 3.48 0.19
CA LEU A 175 23.46 3.44 -0.18
C LEU A 175 24.03 2.02 -0.04
N GLU A 176 23.78 1.36 1.10
CA GLU A 176 24.22 -0.01 1.32
C GLU A 176 23.62 -0.98 0.28
N LYS A 177 22.33 -0.83 -0.06
CA LYS A 177 21.72 -1.61 -1.15
C LYS A 177 22.36 -1.34 -2.51
N GLN A 178 22.77 -0.10 -2.79
CA GLN A 178 23.48 0.23 -4.01
C GLN A 178 24.88 -0.38 -4.04
N GLU A 179 25.62 -0.32 -2.94
CA GLU A 179 26.94 -0.93 -2.81
C GLU A 179 26.89 -2.44 -2.95
N ARG A 180 25.96 -3.11 -2.26
CA ARG A 180 25.71 -4.56 -2.43
C ARG A 180 25.41 -4.92 -3.88
N ARG A 181 24.64 -4.08 -4.59
CA ARG A 181 24.37 -4.26 -6.03
C ARG A 181 25.63 -4.06 -6.89
N LYS A 182 26.45 -3.04 -6.59
CA LYS A 182 27.73 -2.79 -7.27
C LYS A 182 28.68 -3.97 -7.06
N GLN A 183 28.88 -4.42 -5.82
CA GLN A 183 29.70 -5.59 -5.50
C GLN A 183 29.20 -6.87 -6.18
N ARG A 184 27.88 -7.11 -6.20
CA ARG A 184 27.30 -8.24 -6.96
C ARG A 184 27.60 -8.15 -8.45
N ARG A 185 27.56 -6.96 -9.04
CA ARG A 185 27.93 -6.74 -10.45
C ARG A 185 29.42 -7.04 -10.68
N ILE A 186 30.31 -6.57 -9.81
CA ILE A 186 31.75 -6.84 -9.89
C ILE A 186 32.02 -8.35 -9.81
N ARG A 187 31.42 -9.04 -8.81
CA ARG A 187 31.55 -10.51 -8.65
C ARG A 187 30.97 -11.29 -9.83
N MET A 188 29.92 -10.78 -10.47
CA MET A 188 29.38 -11.41 -11.68
C MET A 188 30.32 -11.17 -12.86
N ALA A 189 30.86 -9.94 -13.01
CA ALA A 189 31.78 -9.60 -14.08
C ALA A 189 33.08 -10.41 -13.98
N SER A 190 33.61 -10.61 -12.78
CA SER A 190 34.83 -11.43 -12.57
C SER A 190 34.63 -12.91 -12.88
N LYS A 191 33.38 -13.40 -12.93
CA LYS A 191 33.04 -14.78 -13.32
C LYS A 191 32.82 -14.95 -14.82
N LEU A 192 32.82 -13.86 -15.59
CA LEU A 192 32.65 -13.94 -17.03
C LEU A 192 33.94 -14.46 -17.66
N LYS A 193 33.81 -15.51 -18.47
CA LYS A 193 34.92 -15.98 -19.31
C LYS A 193 35.13 -15.01 -20.47
N ALA A 194 36.34 -14.92 -21.02
CA ALA A 194 36.71 -13.96 -22.07
C ALA A 194 35.76 -13.97 -23.30
N TYR A 195 35.22 -15.14 -23.67
CA TYR A 195 34.28 -15.27 -24.79
C TYR A 195 32.82 -14.86 -24.48
N GLN A 196 32.49 -14.62 -23.20
CA GLN A 196 31.15 -14.25 -22.73
C GLN A 196 30.95 -12.73 -22.82
N THR A 197 30.80 -12.23 -24.04
CA THR A 197 30.56 -10.80 -24.28
C THR A 197 29.09 -10.42 -24.08
N MET A 198 28.84 -9.22 -23.56
CA MET A 198 27.50 -8.66 -23.46
C MET A 198 27.05 -8.20 -24.85
N ARG A 199 26.00 -8.83 -25.39
CA ARG A 199 25.38 -8.44 -26.66
C ARG A 199 24.04 -7.77 -26.38
N THR A 200 23.73 -6.74 -27.16
CA THR A 200 22.38 -6.17 -27.20
C THR A 200 21.62 -6.83 -28.34
N PHE A 201 20.52 -7.51 -28.03
CA PHE A 201 19.61 -8.07 -29.02
C PHE A 201 18.37 -7.19 -29.12
N ARG A 202 17.96 -6.86 -30.35
CA ARG A 202 16.68 -6.21 -30.63
C ARG A 202 15.66 -7.29 -30.98
N SER A 203 14.64 -7.43 -30.15
CA SER A 203 13.48 -8.27 -30.45
C SER A 203 12.67 -7.74 -31.63
N SER A 204 11.88 -8.61 -32.27
CA SER A 204 10.93 -8.23 -33.33
C SER A 204 9.96 -7.13 -32.88
N SER A 205 9.60 -7.10 -31.60
CA SER A 205 8.79 -6.03 -31.00
C SER A 205 9.55 -4.72 -30.74
N GLY A 206 10.79 -4.58 -31.21
CA GLY A 206 11.61 -3.38 -31.07
C GLY A 206 12.28 -3.18 -29.70
N PHE A 207 12.19 -4.14 -28.78
CA PHE A 207 12.80 -4.04 -27.45
C PHE A 207 14.25 -4.51 -27.45
N TYR A 208 15.12 -3.74 -26.80
CA TYR A 208 16.54 -4.07 -26.62
C TYR A 208 16.75 -4.83 -25.30
N VAL A 209 17.30 -6.03 -25.39
CA VAL A 209 17.69 -6.85 -24.25
C VAL A 209 19.21 -6.96 -24.26
N ARG A 210 19.85 -6.69 -23.12
CA ARG A 210 21.26 -7.04 -22.92
C ARG A 210 21.35 -8.49 -22.45
N VAL A 211 22.00 -9.33 -23.23
CA VAL A 211 22.21 -10.76 -22.95
C VAL A 211 23.70 -11.05 -22.98
N ILE A 212 24.18 -11.90 -22.09
CA ILE A 212 25.57 -12.37 -22.10
C ILE A 212 25.62 -13.61 -22.97
N ARG A 213 26.55 -13.66 -23.95
CA ARG A 213 26.68 -14.83 -24.84
C ARG A 213 26.88 -16.11 -24.03
N GLY A 214 26.07 -17.12 -24.31
CA GLY A 214 26.11 -18.43 -23.63
C GLY A 214 25.35 -18.49 -22.30
N TRP A 215 24.77 -17.39 -21.81
CA TRP A 215 23.89 -17.42 -20.65
C TRP A 215 22.42 -17.55 -21.09
N ARG A 216 21.66 -18.38 -20.38
CA ARG A 216 20.21 -18.45 -20.56
C ARG A 216 19.58 -17.15 -20.09
N VAL A 217 18.71 -16.56 -20.92
CA VAL A 217 17.92 -15.39 -20.52
C VAL A 217 17.03 -15.78 -19.33
N PRO A 218 17.03 -15.02 -18.23
CA PRO A 218 16.16 -15.33 -17.10
C PRO A 218 14.70 -15.38 -17.52
N THR A 219 13.95 -16.35 -17.00
CA THR A 219 12.54 -16.59 -17.33
C THR A 219 11.68 -15.34 -17.14
N SER A 220 11.97 -14.52 -16.12
CA SER A 220 11.28 -13.25 -15.86
C SER A 220 11.43 -12.26 -17.02
N THR A 221 12.64 -12.10 -17.58
CA THR A 221 12.91 -11.27 -18.76
C THR A 221 12.22 -11.81 -19.99
N ALA A 222 12.30 -13.13 -20.22
CA ALA A 222 11.63 -13.78 -21.35
C ALA A 222 10.10 -13.59 -21.28
N MET A 223 9.50 -13.79 -20.10
CA MET A 223 8.08 -13.53 -19.87
C MET A 223 7.71 -12.06 -20.06
N ALA A 224 8.57 -11.12 -19.65
CA ALA A 224 8.33 -9.70 -19.86
C ALA A 224 8.31 -9.34 -21.34
N ILE A 225 9.20 -9.92 -22.15
CA ILE A 225 9.20 -9.78 -23.62
C ILE A 225 7.91 -10.38 -24.17
N LYS A 226 7.56 -11.61 -23.82
CA LYS A 226 6.33 -12.29 -24.28
C LYS A 226 5.07 -11.49 -23.95
N LYS A 227 4.93 -11.01 -22.71
CA LYS A 227 3.77 -10.17 -22.29
C LYS A 227 3.67 -8.88 -23.11
N ARG A 228 4.80 -8.27 -23.48
CA ARG A 228 4.81 -7.07 -24.30
C ARG A 228 4.48 -7.36 -25.76
N VAL A 229 5.05 -8.42 -26.34
CA VAL A 229 4.72 -8.88 -27.69
C VAL A 229 3.22 -9.10 -27.80
N LYS A 230 2.63 -9.89 -26.88
CA LYS A 230 1.18 -10.12 -26.82
C LYS A 230 0.37 -8.82 -26.73
N LYS A 231 0.82 -7.86 -25.92
CA LYS A 231 0.13 -6.56 -25.80
C LYS A 231 0.22 -5.72 -27.07
N ASN A 232 1.32 -5.81 -27.82
CA ASN A 232 1.46 -5.13 -29.10
C ASN A 232 0.62 -5.82 -30.19
N GLU A 233 0.56 -7.15 -30.19
CA GLU A 233 -0.34 -7.93 -31.07
C GLU A 233 -1.80 -7.56 -30.82
N GLN A 234 -2.23 -7.46 -29.56
CA GLN A 234 -3.59 -7.02 -29.21
C GLN A 234 -3.92 -5.64 -29.76
N ARG A 235 -3.00 -4.67 -29.64
CA ARG A 235 -3.19 -3.32 -30.20
C ARG A 235 -3.25 -3.32 -31.72
N LEU A 236 -2.47 -4.19 -32.37
CA LEU A 236 -2.50 -4.33 -33.82
C LEU A 236 -3.81 -4.96 -34.29
N ALA A 237 -4.33 -5.95 -33.56
CA ALA A 237 -5.65 -6.54 -33.82
C ALA A 237 -6.74 -5.48 -33.66
N GLU A 238 -6.78 -4.77 -32.52
CA GLU A 238 -7.73 -3.66 -32.29
C GLU A 238 -7.69 -2.62 -33.42
N TYR A 239 -6.50 -2.28 -33.93
CA TYR A 239 -6.36 -1.37 -35.06
C TYR A 239 -6.90 -1.95 -36.38
N ARG A 240 -6.68 -3.24 -36.65
CA ARG A 240 -7.19 -3.92 -37.85
C ARG A 240 -8.71 -4.02 -37.82
N ASP A 241 -9.29 -4.42 -36.70
CA ASP A 241 -10.74 -4.52 -36.53
C ASP A 241 -11.42 -3.16 -36.82
N LEU A 242 -10.83 -2.06 -36.33
CA LEU A 242 -11.35 -0.70 -36.61
C LEU A 242 -11.22 -0.31 -38.09
N LEU A 243 -10.16 -0.74 -38.78
CA LEU A 243 -10.01 -0.51 -40.22
C LEU A 243 -11.04 -1.29 -41.03
N GLU A 244 -11.29 -2.54 -40.67
CA GLU A 244 -12.29 -3.40 -41.33
C GLU A 244 -13.70 -2.81 -41.16
N ASN A 245 -14.07 -2.38 -39.95
CA ASN A 245 -15.34 -1.71 -39.69
C ASN A 245 -15.50 -0.41 -40.50
N LEU A 246 -14.43 0.38 -40.62
CA LEU A 246 -14.43 1.60 -41.40
C LEU A 246 -14.62 1.30 -42.91
N GLN A 247 -13.97 0.26 -43.42
CA GLN A 247 -14.14 -0.17 -44.81
C GLN A 247 -15.58 -0.64 -45.09
N MET A 248 -16.17 -1.39 -44.15
CA MET A 248 -17.57 -1.81 -44.20
C MET A 248 -18.52 -0.61 -44.27
N LEU A 249 -18.38 0.36 -43.36
CA LEU A 249 -19.21 1.57 -43.36
C LEU A 249 -19.09 2.38 -44.67
N ARG A 250 -17.90 2.42 -45.27
CA ARG A 250 -17.70 3.05 -46.59
C ARG A 250 -18.43 2.31 -47.70
N SER A 251 -18.43 0.97 -47.68
CA SER A 251 -19.19 0.19 -48.66
C SER A 251 -20.70 0.37 -48.48
N GLU A 252 -21.21 0.42 -47.24
CA GLU A 252 -22.61 0.72 -46.96
C GLU A 252 -22.99 2.13 -47.43
N GLN A 253 -22.14 3.14 -47.18
CA GLN A 253 -22.36 4.50 -47.69
C GLN A 253 -22.52 4.50 -49.22
N SER A 254 -21.61 3.84 -49.95
CA SER A 254 -21.69 3.76 -51.41
C SER A 254 -22.97 3.07 -51.91
N PHE A 255 -23.46 2.09 -51.16
CA PHE A 255 -24.73 1.43 -51.44
C PHE A 255 -25.92 2.37 -51.23
N TYR A 256 -25.98 3.10 -50.11
CA TYR A 256 -27.04 4.09 -49.86
C TYR A 256 -27.04 5.24 -50.86
N GLU A 257 -25.84 5.70 -51.28
CA GLU A 257 -25.71 6.70 -52.33
C GLU A 257 -26.29 6.20 -53.66
N THR A 258 -26.10 4.91 -53.98
CA THR A 258 -26.69 4.28 -55.17
C THR A 258 -28.23 4.23 -55.10
N LEU A 259 -28.80 4.15 -53.91
CA LEU A 259 -30.25 4.16 -53.67
C LEU A 259 -30.86 5.56 -53.59
N GLY A 260 -30.06 6.63 -53.69
CA GLY A 260 -30.54 8.02 -53.58
C GLY A 260 -30.98 8.42 -52.17
N MET A 261 -30.54 7.68 -51.14
CA MET A 261 -30.87 7.97 -49.74
C MET A 261 -29.98 9.10 -49.17
N PRO A 262 -30.48 9.91 -48.23
CA PRO A 262 -29.70 11.01 -47.62
C PRO A 262 -28.51 10.50 -46.80
N LYS A 263 -27.46 11.33 -46.68
CA LYS A 263 -26.16 11.01 -46.08
C LYS A 263 -26.16 11.03 -44.55
N GLU A 264 -26.91 10.13 -43.91
CA GLU A 264 -26.92 10.02 -42.45
C GLU A 264 -25.64 9.37 -41.87
N MET A 265 -24.84 8.70 -42.71
CA MET A 265 -23.67 7.90 -42.29
C MET A 265 -22.37 8.69 -42.07
N ASP A 266 -22.30 9.95 -42.52
CA ASP A 266 -21.05 10.74 -42.48
C ASP A 266 -20.51 10.91 -41.05
N GLY A 267 -21.40 11.10 -40.07
CA GLY A 267 -21.01 11.22 -38.66
C GLY A 267 -20.40 9.93 -38.08
N TYR A 268 -20.93 8.77 -38.46
CA TYR A 268 -20.40 7.47 -38.00
C TYR A 268 -19.04 7.17 -38.60
N ILE A 269 -18.85 7.49 -39.87
CA ILE A 269 -17.58 7.33 -40.58
C ILE A 269 -16.51 8.23 -39.98
N HIS A 270 -16.86 9.50 -39.68
CA HIS A 270 -15.94 10.43 -39.04
C HIS A 270 -15.46 9.91 -37.67
N ASN A 271 -16.38 9.45 -36.82
CA ASN A 271 -16.05 8.88 -35.52
C ASN A 271 -15.13 7.64 -35.63
N HIS A 272 -15.36 6.77 -36.61
CA HIS A 272 -14.50 5.61 -36.85
C HIS A 272 -13.13 6.01 -37.38
N GLN A 273 -13.05 7.03 -38.25
CA GLN A 273 -11.77 7.57 -38.72
C GLN A 273 -10.94 8.13 -37.55
N GLU A 274 -11.55 8.89 -36.65
CA GLU A 274 -10.87 9.39 -35.44
C GLU A 274 -10.42 8.25 -34.53
N ALA A 275 -11.25 7.22 -34.34
CA ALA A 275 -10.90 6.04 -33.55
C ALA A 275 -9.70 5.27 -34.14
N VAL A 276 -9.67 5.08 -35.46
CA VAL A 276 -8.56 4.48 -36.20
C VAL A 276 -7.28 5.30 -36.00
N GLN A 277 -7.34 6.63 -36.20
CA GLN A 277 -6.19 7.51 -36.02
C GLN A 277 -5.67 7.48 -34.58
N SER A 278 -6.57 7.50 -33.58
CA SER A 278 -6.23 7.41 -32.16
C SER A 278 -5.58 6.07 -31.81
N SER A 279 -6.13 4.95 -32.31
CA SER A 279 -5.57 3.60 -32.10
C SER A 279 -4.18 3.48 -32.72
N PHE A 280 -4.02 3.96 -33.97
CA PHE A 280 -2.74 3.98 -34.66
C PHE A 280 -1.70 4.83 -33.92
N ALA A 281 -2.08 6.02 -33.47
CA ALA A 281 -1.21 6.89 -32.69
C ALA A 281 -0.76 6.22 -31.38
N LYS A 282 -1.65 5.52 -30.67
CA LYS A 282 -1.32 4.73 -29.47
C LYS A 282 -0.34 3.60 -29.77
N TYR A 283 -0.53 2.89 -30.88
CA TYR A 283 0.38 1.84 -31.33
C TYR A 283 1.77 2.41 -31.66
N MET A 284 1.83 3.47 -32.46
CA MET A 284 3.08 4.14 -32.84
C MET A 284 3.82 4.76 -31.65
N ALA A 285 3.10 5.36 -30.71
CA ALA A 285 3.67 5.88 -29.47
C ALA A 285 4.28 4.76 -28.61
N ALA A 286 3.64 3.58 -28.57
CA ALA A 286 4.20 2.42 -27.87
C ALA A 286 5.50 1.93 -28.52
N MET A 287 5.56 1.89 -29.86
CA MET A 287 6.75 1.52 -30.62
C MET A 287 7.90 2.52 -30.47
N LYS A 288 7.60 3.83 -30.40
CA LYS A 288 8.61 4.88 -30.15
C LYS A 288 9.23 4.78 -28.76
N ARG A 289 8.43 4.48 -27.72
CA ARG A 289 8.93 4.34 -26.33
C ARG A 289 9.90 3.18 -26.13
N THR A 290 9.83 2.15 -26.97
CA THR A 290 10.73 0.98 -26.89
C THR A 290 12.10 1.21 -27.51
N ASN A 291 12.30 2.33 -28.21
CA ASN A 291 13.58 2.70 -28.81
C ASN A 291 14.32 3.64 -27.84
N PRO A 292 15.21 3.15 -26.95
CA PRO A 292 16.04 4.06 -26.18
C PRO A 292 16.86 4.85 -27.20
N LYS A 293 16.70 6.18 -27.23
CA LYS A 293 17.62 7.06 -27.95
C LYS A 293 19.02 6.54 -27.68
N ARG A 294 19.78 6.19 -28.74
CA ARG A 294 21.24 6.05 -28.65
C ARG A 294 21.70 7.33 -27.96
N LYS A 295 21.98 7.28 -26.66
CA LYS A 295 22.92 8.24 -26.08
C LYS A 295 24.18 7.95 -26.87
N LYS A 296 24.55 8.90 -27.74
CA LYS A 296 25.86 8.90 -28.37
C LYS A 296 26.82 8.91 -27.18
N ASP A 297 27.46 7.76 -26.97
CA ASP A 297 28.65 7.66 -26.15
C ASP A 297 29.78 8.43 -26.85
#